data_AF-A0A8J6SBQ4-F1
#
_entry.id   AF-A0A8J6SBQ4-F1
#
_cell.length_a   1.000
_cell.length_b   1.000
_cell.length_c   1.000
_cell.angle_alpha   90.00
_cell.angle_beta   90.00
_cell.angle_gamma   90.00
#
_symmetry.space_group_name_H-M   'P 1'
#
loop_
_entity.id
_entity.type
_entity.pdbx_description
1 polymer ?
#
loop_
_entity_poly.entity_id
_entity_poly.type
_entity_poly.pdbx_seq_one_letter_code
_entity_poly.pdbx_strand_id
1 'polypeptide(L)'
;MFAVITPEKIQLPAGAVVRLPGSWQDYQALTQQLGDRSIPRIKYRPGEILLMSPLPRHGREANVIADVVKVLLDHLGRDYEAFTPITMELPEISGIEPDYCFYIDNWAAVAGKDRINWEIEPSPDLVIEIDVTSYTDVNDYLPYRVPEVWLYKKNQLKIYQLQSDRYTVVTSSRFFPNMNVLEVIAECFRIAFERNTSVAIRELRQKLASEN
;
A
#
# COMPACT_ATOMS: atom_id res chain seq x y z
N MET A 1 21.41 11.50 12.81
CA MET A 1 21.53 10.04 13.06
C MET A 1 21.91 9.40 11.73
N PHE A 2 22.86 8.46 11.71
CA PHE A 2 23.30 7.77 10.49
C PHE A 2 22.53 6.46 10.29
N ALA A 3 22.48 5.97 9.04
CA ALA A 3 22.02 4.62 8.77
C ALA A 3 23.09 3.61 9.24
N VAL A 4 22.66 2.58 9.96
CA VAL A 4 23.50 1.49 10.48
C VAL A 4 22.84 0.17 10.12
N ILE A 5 23.57 -0.67 9.38
CA ILE A 5 23.17 -2.04 9.06
C ILE A 5 24.39 -2.91 9.36
N THR A 6 24.33 -3.66 10.46
CA THR A 6 25.33 -4.64 10.90
C THR A 6 24.62 -5.95 11.24
N PRO A 7 25.33 -7.08 11.42
CA PRO A 7 24.71 -8.34 11.83
C PRO A 7 23.92 -8.25 13.14
N GLU A 8 24.25 -7.29 14.01
CA GLU A 8 23.61 -7.10 15.32
C GLU A 8 22.54 -6.00 15.31
N LYS A 9 22.58 -5.09 14.34
CA LYS A 9 21.74 -3.89 14.37
C LYS A 9 21.33 -3.37 12.99
N ILE A 10 20.01 -3.18 12.82
CA ILE A 10 19.41 -2.41 11.72
C ILE A 10 18.76 -1.16 12.29
N GLN A 11 19.23 0.02 11.85
CA GLN A 11 18.71 1.33 12.23
C GLN A 11 18.83 2.31 11.06
N LEU A 12 17.70 2.85 10.60
CA LEU A 12 17.63 3.88 9.57
C LEU A 12 17.00 5.16 10.13
N PRO A 13 17.57 6.35 9.88
CA PRO A 13 16.91 7.63 10.15
C PRO A 13 15.58 7.74 9.39
N ALA A 14 14.61 8.47 9.94
CA ALA A 14 13.33 8.69 9.26
C ALA A 14 13.54 9.32 7.86
N GLY A 15 12.86 8.78 6.85
CA GLY A 15 12.99 9.16 5.45
C GLY A 15 14.21 8.57 4.72
N ALA A 16 15.09 7.85 5.40
CA ALA A 16 16.23 7.21 4.73
C ALA A 16 15.78 6.00 3.90
N VAL A 17 16.40 5.86 2.73
CA VAL A 17 16.28 4.70 1.84
C VAL A 17 17.67 4.15 1.60
N VAL A 18 17.83 2.84 1.79
CA VAL A 18 19.06 2.11 1.47
C VAL A 18 18.71 1.06 0.42
N ARG A 19 19.56 0.93 -0.60
CA ARG A 19 19.45 -0.11 -1.63
C ARG A 19 20.77 -0.86 -1.67
N LEU A 20 20.70 -2.19 -1.64
CA LEU A 20 21.88 -3.04 -1.70
C LEU A 20 21.61 -4.26 -2.57
N PRO A 21 22.65 -4.81 -3.25
CA PRO A 21 22.53 -6.13 -3.84
C PRO A 21 22.34 -7.19 -2.74
N GLY A 22 21.53 -8.20 -3.00
CA GLY A 22 21.29 -9.28 -2.04
C GLY A 22 20.45 -10.42 -2.59
N SER A 23 20.63 -11.61 -2.02
CA SER A 23 19.86 -12.80 -2.31
C SER A 23 18.57 -12.87 -1.49
N TRP A 24 17.69 -13.82 -1.81
CA TRP A 24 16.52 -14.13 -0.99
C TRP A 24 16.92 -14.53 0.44
N GLN A 25 18.01 -15.29 0.58
CA GLN A 25 18.54 -15.68 1.88
C GLN A 25 19.00 -14.46 2.70
N ASP A 26 19.62 -13.47 2.06
CA ASP A 26 20.00 -12.22 2.72
C ASP A 26 18.77 -11.41 3.16
N TYR A 27 17.71 -11.39 2.34
CA TYR A 27 16.43 -10.78 2.70
C TYR A 27 15.82 -11.45 3.92
N GLN A 28 15.73 -12.78 3.93
CA GLN A 28 15.20 -13.55 5.06
C GLN A 28 16.02 -13.34 6.34
N ALA A 29 17.36 -13.26 6.22
CA ALA A 29 18.21 -12.97 7.35
C ALA A 29 17.94 -11.57 7.92
N LEU A 30 17.75 -10.57 7.06
CA LEU A 30 17.43 -9.20 7.48
C LEU A 30 16.03 -9.09 8.10
N THR A 31 15.00 -9.76 7.55
CA THR A 31 13.66 -9.77 8.14
C THR A 31 13.64 -10.50 9.48
N GLN A 32 14.36 -11.62 9.61
CA GLN A 32 14.53 -12.31 10.88
C GLN A 32 15.25 -11.44 11.93
N GLN A 33 16.29 -10.72 11.53
CA GLN A 33 17.01 -9.78 12.40
C GLN A 33 16.15 -8.57 12.80
N LEU A 34 15.24 -8.14 11.92
CA LEU A 34 14.29 -7.08 12.21
C LEU A 34 13.33 -7.50 13.33
N GLY A 35 12.87 -8.76 13.31
CA GLY A 35 11.93 -9.34 14.26
C GLY A 35 10.55 -8.67 14.15
N ASP A 36 9.88 -8.46 15.27
CA ASP A 36 8.53 -7.86 15.32
C ASP A 36 8.50 -6.34 15.06
N ARG A 37 9.65 -5.74 14.71
CA ARG A 37 9.72 -4.31 14.40
C ARG A 37 9.14 -4.04 13.02
N SER A 38 8.22 -3.10 12.92
CA SER A 38 7.66 -2.65 11.63
C SER A 38 8.59 -1.70 10.84
N ILE A 39 9.69 -1.24 11.46
CA ILE A 39 10.64 -0.31 10.82
C ILE A 39 12.11 -0.69 11.05
N PRO A 40 12.98 -0.54 10.03
CA PRO A 40 12.65 -0.13 8.66
C PRO A 40 11.85 -1.20 7.92
N ARG A 41 11.02 -0.77 6.96
CA ARG A 41 10.43 -1.69 5.97
C ARG A 41 11.52 -2.28 5.10
N ILE A 42 11.38 -3.54 4.76
CA ILE A 42 12.32 -4.28 3.92
C ILE A 42 11.56 -4.85 2.73
N LYS A 43 12.05 -4.59 1.52
CA LYS A 43 11.53 -5.15 0.27
C LYS A 43 12.61 -5.91 -0.46
N TYR A 44 12.22 -7.00 -1.10
CA TYR A 44 13.05 -7.82 -1.96
C TYR A 44 12.48 -7.90 -3.38
N ARG A 45 13.40 -7.83 -4.33
CA ARG A 45 13.24 -8.30 -5.72
C ARG A 45 14.52 -9.01 -6.15
N PRO A 46 14.53 -9.82 -7.21
CA PRO A 46 15.67 -10.67 -7.53
C PRO A 46 16.98 -9.87 -7.64
N GLY A 47 17.90 -10.16 -6.72
CA GLY A 47 19.23 -9.54 -6.66
C GLY A 47 19.30 -8.18 -5.94
N GLU A 48 18.20 -7.64 -5.42
CA GLU A 48 18.18 -6.33 -4.75
C GLU A 48 17.28 -6.31 -3.51
N ILE A 49 17.82 -5.74 -2.43
CA ILE A 49 17.09 -5.49 -1.18
C ILE A 49 17.02 -3.98 -0.95
N LEU A 50 15.84 -3.49 -0.62
CA LEU A 50 15.59 -2.10 -0.29
C LEU A 50 15.12 -2.01 1.16
N LEU A 51 15.69 -1.08 1.93
CA LEU A 51 15.25 -0.74 3.26
C LEU A 51 14.77 0.71 3.28
N MET A 52 13.66 0.98 3.97
CA MET A 52 13.11 2.32 4.09
C MET A 52 12.54 2.57 5.48
N SER A 53 12.89 3.70 6.07
CA SER A 53 12.27 4.19 7.30
C SER A 53 11.24 5.27 6.94
N PRO A 54 9.94 5.04 7.14
CA PRO A 54 8.91 5.98 6.69
C PRO A 54 8.94 7.28 7.48
N LEU A 55 8.51 8.38 6.84
CA LEU A 55 8.19 9.64 7.52
C LEU A 55 6.76 9.58 8.08
N PRO A 56 6.43 10.27 9.19
CA PRO A 56 5.08 10.30 9.76
C PRO A 56 3.97 10.66 8.75
N ARG A 57 4.32 11.48 7.75
CA ARG A 57 3.45 11.84 6.63
C ARG A 57 2.90 10.62 5.87
N HIS A 58 3.67 9.53 5.71
CA HIS A 58 3.23 8.30 5.03
C HIS A 58 2.00 7.73 5.71
N GLY A 59 2.07 7.54 7.04
CA GLY A 59 0.96 6.97 7.80
C GLY A 59 -0.31 7.82 7.72
N ARG A 60 -0.20 9.15 7.78
CA ARG A 60 -1.38 10.02 7.65
C ARG A 60 -2.01 9.91 6.26
N GLU A 61 -1.19 9.97 5.20
CA GLU A 61 -1.70 9.96 3.83
C GLU A 61 -2.29 8.61 3.43
N ALA A 62 -1.64 7.51 3.82
CA ALA A 62 -2.15 6.16 3.62
C ALA A 62 -3.51 5.97 4.30
N ASN A 63 -3.65 6.41 5.56
CA ASN A 63 -4.92 6.30 6.29
C ASN A 63 -6.04 7.13 5.65
N VAL A 64 -5.78 8.34 5.15
CA VAL A 64 -6.81 9.14 4.46
C VAL A 64 -7.32 8.41 3.22
N ILE A 65 -6.43 7.89 2.37
CA ILE A 65 -6.84 7.18 1.16
C ILE A 65 -7.57 5.88 1.52
N ALA A 66 -7.07 5.12 2.49
CA ALA A 66 -7.72 3.89 2.95
C ALA A 66 -9.12 4.16 3.51
N ASP A 67 -9.31 5.21 4.30
CA ASP A 67 -10.62 5.57 4.84
C ASP A 67 -11.58 6.03 3.73
N VAL A 68 -11.10 6.74 2.71
CA VAL A 68 -11.89 7.06 1.52
C VAL A 68 -12.35 5.76 0.83
N VAL A 69 -11.44 4.83 0.57
CA VAL A 69 -11.77 3.53 -0.05
C VAL A 69 -12.86 2.81 0.75
N LYS A 70 -12.71 2.72 2.09
CA LYS A 70 -13.71 2.11 2.98
C LYS A 70 -15.07 2.80 2.87
N VAL A 71 -15.12 4.14 2.89
CA VAL A 71 -16.36 4.91 2.73
C VAL A 71 -17.03 4.62 1.39
N LEU A 72 -16.27 4.58 0.30
CA LEU A 72 -16.81 4.31 -1.03
C LEU A 72 -17.35 2.88 -1.12
N LEU A 73 -16.64 1.89 -0.56
CA LEU A 73 -17.10 0.50 -0.51
C LEU A 73 -18.37 0.34 0.34
N ASP A 74 -18.41 0.95 1.53
CA ASP A 74 -19.58 0.98 2.41
C ASP A 74 -20.80 1.56 1.67
N HIS A 75 -20.61 2.70 0.97
CA HIS A 75 -21.68 3.36 0.22
C HIS A 75 -22.20 2.50 -0.95
N LEU A 76 -21.31 1.76 -1.62
CA LEU A 76 -21.67 0.83 -2.68
C LEU A 76 -22.20 -0.52 -2.14
N GLY A 77 -22.26 -0.72 -0.83
CA GLY A 77 -22.68 -1.98 -0.21
C GLY A 77 -21.76 -3.16 -0.57
N ARG A 78 -20.47 -2.90 -0.74
CA ARG A 78 -19.47 -3.92 -1.11
C ARG A 78 -18.65 -4.34 0.09
N ASP A 79 -18.67 -5.64 0.37
CA ASP A 79 -17.83 -6.24 1.41
C ASP A 79 -16.35 -6.21 1.03
N TYR A 80 -15.48 -6.13 2.04
CA TYR A 80 -14.04 -6.14 1.85
C TYR A 80 -13.30 -6.65 3.10
N GLU A 81 -12.06 -7.10 2.89
CA GLU A 81 -11.04 -7.23 3.92
C GLU A 81 -9.93 -6.23 3.64
N ALA A 82 -9.41 -5.58 4.67
CA ALA A 82 -8.35 -4.57 4.55
C ALA A 82 -7.19 -4.90 5.49
N PHE A 83 -5.97 -4.86 4.97
CA PHE A 83 -4.77 -5.23 5.72
C PHE A 83 -3.74 -4.09 5.74
N THR A 84 -3.23 -3.80 6.93
CA THR A 84 -1.99 -3.05 7.18
C THR A 84 -1.58 -3.21 8.66
N PRO A 85 -0.28 -3.32 8.97
CA PRO A 85 0.78 -3.75 8.05
C PRO A 85 0.56 -5.21 7.64
N ILE A 86 1.05 -5.60 6.46
CA ILE A 86 1.10 -6.99 6.03
C ILE A 86 2.27 -7.20 5.07
N THR A 87 3.07 -8.23 5.29
CA THR A 87 4.17 -8.58 4.37
C THR A 87 3.69 -9.64 3.40
N MET A 88 3.69 -9.30 2.11
CA MET A 88 3.45 -10.22 1.00
C MET A 88 4.77 -10.86 0.60
N GLU A 89 4.81 -12.18 0.48
CA GLU A 89 6.02 -12.92 0.10
C GLU A 89 5.70 -13.96 -0.99
N LEU A 90 6.58 -14.04 -1.97
CA LEU A 90 6.71 -15.14 -2.92
C LEU A 90 8.17 -15.61 -2.85
N PRO A 91 8.46 -16.80 -2.30
CA PRO A 91 9.81 -17.27 -2.09
C PRO A 91 10.70 -17.11 -3.32
N GLU A 92 11.89 -16.53 -3.11
CA GLU A 92 12.90 -16.24 -4.15
C GLU A 92 12.48 -15.24 -5.25
N ILE A 93 11.22 -14.80 -5.27
CA ILE A 93 10.67 -13.91 -6.31
C ILE A 93 10.46 -12.50 -5.77
N SER A 94 9.81 -12.35 -4.61
CA SER A 94 9.45 -11.03 -4.08
C SER A 94 9.15 -11.07 -2.59
N GLY A 95 9.43 -9.97 -1.89
CA GLY A 95 8.93 -9.70 -0.54
C GLY A 95 8.61 -8.21 -0.43
N ILE A 96 7.39 -7.83 -0.06
CA ILE A 96 6.95 -6.43 -0.06
C ILE A 96 5.87 -6.18 1.00
N GLU A 97 5.91 -5.00 1.63
CA GLU A 97 4.86 -4.53 2.54
C GLU A 97 4.16 -3.30 1.91
N PRO A 98 2.91 -3.42 1.42
CA PRO A 98 2.11 -2.27 1.01
C PRO A 98 1.78 -1.35 2.18
N ASP A 99 1.51 -0.07 1.91
CA ASP A 99 0.97 0.84 2.94
C ASP A 99 -0.43 0.40 3.39
N TYR A 100 -1.26 -0.03 2.44
CA TYR A 100 -2.56 -0.66 2.66
C TYR A 100 -2.89 -1.57 1.48
N CYS A 101 -3.61 -2.65 1.72
CA CYS A 101 -4.25 -3.40 0.64
C CYS A 101 -5.67 -3.84 1.00
N PHE A 102 -6.48 -4.05 -0.02
CA PHE A 102 -7.88 -4.43 0.07
C PHE A 102 -8.16 -5.66 -0.78
N TYR A 103 -8.86 -6.62 -0.20
CA TYR A 103 -9.56 -7.66 -0.93
C TYR A 103 -11.01 -7.23 -1.01
N ILE A 104 -11.52 -7.06 -2.23
CA ILE A 104 -12.85 -6.53 -2.55
C ILE A 104 -13.64 -7.56 -3.35
N ASP A 105 -13.09 -8.04 -4.47
CA ASP A 105 -13.71 -9.13 -5.24
C ASP A 105 -13.40 -10.48 -4.58
N ASN A 106 -12.23 -10.59 -3.91
CA ASN A 106 -11.71 -11.83 -3.34
C ASN A 106 -11.72 -11.88 -1.81
N TRP A 107 -12.48 -11.01 -1.13
CA TRP A 107 -12.48 -10.89 0.34
C TRP A 107 -12.74 -12.23 1.05
N ALA A 108 -13.65 -13.04 0.52
CA ALA A 108 -14.04 -14.32 1.12
C ALA A 108 -12.90 -15.34 1.18
N ALA A 109 -11.88 -15.21 0.31
CA ALA A 109 -10.73 -16.12 0.31
C ALA A 109 -9.78 -15.90 1.50
N VAL A 110 -9.87 -14.74 2.15
CA VAL A 110 -8.96 -14.32 3.22
C VAL A 110 -9.68 -13.96 4.53
N ALA A 111 -11.00 -13.81 4.49
CA ALA A 111 -11.81 -13.50 5.68
C ALA A 111 -11.57 -14.50 6.81
N GLY A 112 -11.28 -13.98 8.02
CA GLY A 112 -11.07 -14.78 9.23
C GLY A 112 -9.75 -15.57 9.27
N LYS A 113 -8.83 -15.39 8.32
CA LYS A 113 -7.51 -16.03 8.36
C LYS A 113 -6.50 -15.18 9.14
N ASP A 114 -5.72 -15.85 9.99
CA ASP A 114 -4.58 -15.21 10.68
C ASP A 114 -3.33 -15.12 9.79
N ARG A 115 -3.26 -15.91 8.71
CA ARG A 115 -2.14 -16.00 7.77
C ARG A 115 -2.64 -16.16 6.34
N ILE A 116 -1.97 -15.51 5.40
CA ILE A 116 -2.23 -15.58 3.96
C ILE A 116 -0.96 -16.10 3.30
N ASN A 117 -1.09 -17.11 2.43
CA ASN A 117 -0.02 -17.64 1.58
C ASN A 117 -0.27 -17.24 0.12
N TRP A 118 0.42 -16.20 -0.35
CA TRP A 118 0.25 -15.71 -1.73
C TRP A 118 0.73 -16.65 -2.84
N GLU A 119 1.30 -17.82 -2.51
CA GLU A 119 1.50 -18.90 -3.48
C GLU A 119 0.18 -19.63 -3.82
N ILE A 120 -0.85 -19.51 -2.98
CA ILE A 120 -2.11 -20.26 -3.06
C ILE A 120 -3.32 -19.31 -3.06
N GLU A 121 -3.35 -18.36 -2.13
CA GLU A 121 -4.40 -17.36 -2.04
C GLU A 121 -4.29 -16.31 -3.15
N PRO A 122 -5.43 -15.71 -3.56
CA PRO A 122 -5.39 -14.62 -4.53
C PRO A 122 -4.62 -13.42 -3.98
N SER A 123 -4.15 -12.56 -4.88
CA SER A 123 -3.62 -11.26 -4.50
C SER A 123 -4.71 -10.36 -3.90
N PRO A 124 -4.33 -9.31 -3.15
CA PRO A 124 -5.27 -8.21 -2.92
C PRO A 124 -5.73 -7.63 -4.26
N ASP A 125 -6.93 -7.08 -4.26
CA ASP A 125 -7.58 -6.49 -5.42
C ASP A 125 -7.07 -5.06 -5.67
N LEU A 126 -6.87 -4.30 -4.58
CA LEU A 126 -6.37 -2.94 -4.59
C LEU A 126 -5.23 -2.78 -3.59
N VAL A 127 -4.11 -2.19 -4.02
CA VAL A 127 -3.01 -1.76 -3.15
C VAL A 127 -2.91 -0.23 -3.15
N ILE A 128 -2.59 0.36 -2.01
CA ILE A 128 -2.27 1.78 -1.83
C ILE A 128 -0.80 1.91 -1.43
N GLU A 129 -0.14 2.88 -2.03
CA GLU A 129 1.26 3.24 -1.80
C GLU A 129 1.43 4.75 -1.70
N ILE A 130 2.14 5.21 -0.66
CA ILE A 130 2.54 6.60 -0.48
C ILE A 130 4.04 6.72 -0.73
N ASP A 131 4.42 7.36 -1.84
CA ASP A 131 5.83 7.49 -2.20
C ASP A 131 6.35 8.91 -2.00
N VAL A 132 6.97 9.13 -0.84
CA VAL A 132 7.70 10.37 -0.52
C VAL A 132 9.20 10.24 -0.85
N THR A 133 9.75 9.03 -0.75
CA THR A 133 11.21 8.79 -0.74
C THR A 133 11.75 8.13 -2.03
N SER A 134 10.90 7.97 -3.05
CA SER A 134 11.20 7.19 -4.27
C SER A 134 11.58 5.74 -3.96
N TYR A 135 10.94 5.18 -2.94
CA TYR A 135 11.09 3.77 -2.53
C TYR A 135 10.18 2.85 -3.34
N THR A 136 8.99 3.31 -3.68
CA THR A 136 7.95 2.51 -4.34
C THR A 136 8.18 2.41 -5.84
N ASP A 137 8.05 1.19 -6.37
CA ASP A 137 7.90 0.89 -7.79
C ASP A 137 6.65 0.01 -7.94
N VAL A 138 5.69 0.44 -8.77
CA VAL A 138 4.45 -0.33 -8.97
C VAL A 138 4.71 -1.71 -9.55
N ASN A 139 5.84 -1.88 -10.26
CA ASN A 139 6.20 -3.17 -10.84
C ASN A 139 6.57 -4.21 -9.78
N ASP A 140 6.84 -3.80 -8.52
CA ASP A 140 7.07 -4.75 -7.43
C ASP A 140 5.80 -5.57 -7.10
N TYR A 141 4.62 -5.12 -7.57
CA TYR A 141 3.34 -5.84 -7.44
C TYR A 141 3.03 -6.77 -8.62
N LEU A 142 3.80 -6.73 -9.72
CA LEU A 142 3.59 -7.60 -10.89
C LEU A 142 3.65 -9.11 -10.56
N PRO A 143 4.59 -9.60 -9.72
CA PRO A 143 4.65 -11.02 -9.36
C PRO A 143 3.35 -11.54 -8.74
N TYR A 144 2.67 -10.70 -7.95
CA TYR A 144 1.40 -11.01 -7.31
C TYR A 144 0.21 -10.80 -8.24
N ARG A 145 0.40 -10.13 -9.39
CA ARG A 145 -0.67 -9.75 -10.33
C ARG A 145 -1.78 -8.89 -9.70
N VAL A 146 -1.43 -7.99 -8.77
CA VAL A 146 -2.39 -7.08 -8.14
C VAL A 146 -3.15 -6.30 -9.22
N PRO A 147 -4.49 -6.37 -9.27
CA PRO A 147 -5.25 -5.77 -10.37
C PRO A 147 -5.15 -4.24 -10.47
N GLU A 148 -5.11 -3.54 -9.33
CA GLU A 148 -4.99 -2.09 -9.29
C GLU A 148 -4.05 -1.62 -8.17
N VAL A 149 -3.17 -0.68 -8.48
CA VAL A 149 -2.25 -0.05 -7.52
C VAL A 149 -2.46 1.47 -7.55
N TRP A 150 -2.76 2.04 -6.40
CA TRP A 150 -2.90 3.48 -6.20
C TRP A 150 -1.62 4.04 -5.62
N LEU A 151 -0.89 4.80 -6.42
CA LEU A 151 0.35 5.43 -6.00
C LEU A 151 0.13 6.93 -5.80
N TYR A 152 0.23 7.37 -4.56
CA TYR A 152 0.24 8.78 -4.21
C TYR A 152 1.69 9.29 -4.14
N LYS A 153 2.06 10.17 -5.07
CA LYS A 153 3.41 10.70 -5.20
C LYS A 153 3.36 12.16 -5.62
N LYS A 154 4.18 13.02 -5.00
CA LYS A 154 4.25 14.47 -5.30
C LYS A 154 2.87 15.15 -5.24
N ASN A 155 2.09 14.85 -4.21
CA ASN A 155 0.74 15.37 -3.97
C ASN A 155 -0.28 15.03 -5.08
N GLN A 156 -0.06 13.94 -5.81
CA GLN A 156 -0.96 13.48 -6.86
C GLN A 156 -1.17 11.98 -6.73
N LEU A 157 -2.44 11.56 -6.83
CA LEU A 157 -2.79 10.16 -6.93
C LEU A 157 -2.69 9.72 -8.39
N LYS A 158 -2.06 8.57 -8.62
CA LYS A 158 -2.09 7.86 -9.90
C LYS A 158 -2.68 6.48 -9.69
N ILE A 159 -3.60 6.11 -10.56
CA ILE A 159 -4.21 4.78 -10.59
C ILE A 159 -3.49 3.98 -11.67
N TYR A 160 -2.86 2.89 -11.26
CA TYR A 160 -2.25 1.92 -12.16
C TYR A 160 -3.11 0.68 -12.21
N GLN A 161 -3.53 0.27 -13.41
CA GLN A 161 -4.24 -0.98 -13.62
C GLN A 161 -3.33 -1.98 -14.34
N LEU A 162 -3.39 -3.23 -13.90
CA LEU A 162 -2.71 -4.33 -14.57
C LEU A 162 -3.46 -4.66 -15.87
N GLN A 163 -2.82 -4.43 -17.01
CA GLN A 163 -3.30 -4.81 -18.33
C GLN A 163 -2.31 -5.82 -18.93
N SER A 164 -2.75 -7.07 -19.07
CA SER A 164 -1.90 -8.21 -19.46
C SER A 164 -0.74 -8.44 -18.50
N ASP A 165 0.43 -7.88 -18.79
CA ASP A 165 1.71 -8.09 -18.10
C ASP A 165 2.35 -6.78 -17.62
N ARG A 166 1.62 -5.66 -17.68
CA ARG A 166 2.14 -4.34 -17.34
C ARG A 166 1.11 -3.47 -16.65
N TYR A 167 1.60 -2.58 -15.80
CA TYR A 167 0.80 -1.52 -15.22
C TYR A 167 0.67 -0.32 -16.17
N THR A 168 -0.55 0.13 -16.40
CA THR A 168 -0.85 1.34 -17.18
C THR A 168 -1.58 2.35 -16.32
N VAL A 169 -1.24 3.63 -16.45
CA VAL A 169 -1.95 4.70 -15.75
C VAL A 169 -3.31 4.91 -16.39
N VAL A 170 -4.35 4.97 -15.56
CA VAL A 170 -5.74 5.23 -15.97
C VAL A 170 -6.34 6.37 -15.15
N THR A 171 -7.47 6.92 -15.60
CA THR A 171 -8.18 8.01 -14.94
C THR A 171 -9.35 7.54 -14.06
N SER A 172 -9.77 6.28 -14.21
CA SER A 172 -10.93 5.71 -13.51
C SER A 172 -10.54 4.39 -12.88
N SER A 173 -10.94 4.19 -11.62
CA SER A 173 -10.71 2.93 -10.91
C SER A 173 -11.64 1.83 -11.43
N ARG A 174 -11.15 0.59 -11.49
CA ARG A 174 -11.97 -0.59 -11.82
C ARG A 174 -12.99 -0.90 -10.72
N PHE A 175 -12.69 -0.53 -9.47
CA PHE A 175 -13.53 -0.82 -8.30
C PHE A 175 -14.56 0.28 -8.03
N PHE A 176 -14.33 1.47 -8.60
CA PHE A 176 -15.21 2.64 -8.47
C PHE A 176 -15.44 3.31 -9.84
N PRO A 177 -16.01 2.60 -10.85
CA PRO A 177 -16.07 3.08 -12.23
C PRO A 177 -16.93 4.34 -12.42
N ASN A 178 -17.92 4.55 -11.54
CA ASN A 178 -18.87 5.66 -11.62
C ASN A 178 -18.50 6.83 -10.69
N MET A 179 -17.30 6.82 -10.11
CA MET A 179 -16.86 7.84 -9.17
C MET A 179 -15.54 8.46 -9.62
N ASN A 180 -15.43 9.78 -9.54
CA ASN A 180 -14.17 10.47 -9.76
C ASN A 180 -13.26 10.36 -8.53
N VAL A 181 -12.69 9.18 -8.31
CA VAL A 181 -11.86 8.92 -7.12
C VAL A 181 -10.66 9.86 -6.99
N LEU A 182 -10.11 10.33 -8.12
CA LEU A 182 -9.02 11.30 -8.11
C LEU A 182 -9.44 12.62 -7.47
N GLU A 183 -10.63 13.12 -7.82
CA GLU A 183 -11.20 14.34 -7.26
C GLU A 183 -11.63 14.16 -5.81
N VAL A 184 -12.30 13.05 -5.49
CA VAL A 184 -12.72 12.72 -4.12
C VAL A 184 -11.52 12.69 -3.18
N ILE A 185 -10.43 12.04 -3.58
CA ILE A 185 -9.21 11.94 -2.75
C ILE A 185 -8.50 13.28 -2.64
N ALA A 186 -8.41 14.05 -3.72
CA ALA A 186 -7.83 15.40 -3.70
C ALA A 186 -8.61 16.31 -2.74
N GLU A 187 -9.95 16.26 -2.76
CA GLU A 187 -10.80 17.02 -1.86
C GLU A 187 -10.62 16.56 -0.40
N CYS A 188 -10.63 15.25 -0.14
CA CYS A 188 -10.42 14.72 1.20
C CYS A 188 -9.05 15.11 1.76
N PHE A 189 -8.00 15.12 0.94
CA PHE A 189 -6.69 15.61 1.34
C PHE A 189 -6.70 17.10 1.69
N ARG A 190 -7.37 17.92 0.88
CA ARG A 190 -7.51 19.36 1.13
C ARG A 190 -8.19 19.61 2.48
N ILE A 191 -9.34 18.99 2.72
CA ILE A 191 -10.09 19.14 3.98
C ILE A 191 -9.28 18.58 5.16
N ALA A 192 -8.62 17.43 4.99
CA ALA A 192 -7.80 16.83 6.04
C ALA A 192 -6.58 17.69 6.40
N PHE A 193 -6.04 18.44 5.44
CA PHE A 193 -4.96 19.40 5.66
C PHE A 193 -5.44 20.67 6.35
N GLU A 194 -6.55 21.25 5.90
CA GLU A 194 -7.12 22.48 6.48
C GLU A 194 -7.73 22.26 7.87
N ARG A 195 -8.28 21.06 8.11
CA ARG A 195 -9.00 20.71 9.33
C ARG A 195 -8.42 19.44 9.95
N ASN A 196 -8.91 18.27 9.56
CA ASN A 196 -8.41 16.95 9.98
C ASN A 196 -9.10 15.82 9.20
N THR A 197 -8.55 14.61 9.27
CA THR A 197 -9.07 13.41 8.59
C THR A 197 -10.53 13.11 8.96
N SER A 198 -10.91 13.21 10.23
CA SER A 198 -12.28 12.86 10.67
C SER A 198 -13.36 13.76 10.06
N VAL A 199 -13.02 15.02 9.79
CA VAL A 199 -13.91 15.97 9.12
C VAL A 199 -14.03 15.61 7.63
N ALA A 200 -12.91 15.39 6.95
CA ALA A 200 -12.90 15.00 5.54
C ALA A 200 -13.75 13.76 5.27
N ILE A 201 -13.57 12.71 6.08
CA ILE A 201 -14.31 11.45 5.95
C ILE A 201 -15.81 11.63 6.25
N ARG A 202 -16.16 12.46 7.24
CA ARG A 202 -17.57 12.73 7.57
C ARG A 202 -18.28 13.52 6.48
N GLU A 203 -17.61 14.53 5.93
CA GLU A 203 -18.16 15.32 4.82
C GLU A 203 -18.33 14.44 3.57
N LEU A 204 -17.38 13.55 3.27
CA LEU A 204 -17.53 12.56 2.20
C LEU A 204 -18.77 11.67 2.41
N ARG A 205 -18.94 11.09 3.61
CA ARG A 205 -20.12 10.27 3.93
C ARG A 205 -21.44 11.04 3.76
N GLN A 206 -21.48 12.33 4.15
CA GLN A 206 -22.66 13.18 4.00
C GLN A 206 -22.99 13.45 2.53
N LYS A 207 -21.99 13.75 1.70
CA LYS A 207 -22.17 13.99 0.26
C LYS A 207 -22.76 12.76 -0.43
N LEU A 208 -22.14 11.59 -0.21
CA LEU A 208 -22.62 10.34 -0.80
C LEU A 208 -24.02 9.96 -0.33
N ALA A 209 -24.41 10.29 0.91
CA ALA A 209 -25.77 10.06 1.40
C ALA A 209 -26.80 11.00 0.76
N SER A 210 -26.41 12.17 0.25
CA SER A 210 -27.29 13.13 -0.41
C SER A 210 -27.48 12.90 -1.91
N GLU A 211 -26.67 12.02 -2.51
CA GLU A 211 -26.74 11.63 -3.93
C GLU A 211 -27.68 10.43 -4.18
N ASN A 212 -28.17 9.79 -3.11
CA ASN A 212 -29.18 8.73 -3.11
C ASN A 212 -30.59 9.30 -2.92
#